data_AF-A0A284SA19-F1
#
_entry.id   AF-A0A284SA19-F1
#
_cell.length_a   1.000
_cell.length_b   1.000
_cell.length_c   1.000
_cell.angle_alpha   90.00
_cell.angle_beta   90.00
_cell.angle_gamma   90.00
#
_symmetry.space_group_name_H-M   'P 1'
#
loop_
_entity.id
_entity.type
_entity.pdbx_description
1 polymer ?
#
loop_
_entity_poly.entity_id
_entity_poly.type
_entity_poly.pdbx_seq_one_letter_code
_entity_poly.pdbx_strand_id
1 'polypeptide(L)'
;MLSWMADIFPTTHSPPPVVTQSDYTPLTIECIQIPADGSDPHMVRLETTYINDDKLDDCFLFHIPDVRVFWTFHYATDAKSEEGIWRKRTLRRVDVADQHTEALNGSYYFFRCIDGRLQRNLHFRKDTTVRGDVFVTKVKDWDGWSEPAEYIDVPTEFVETREGKITLRRMMDAFVSACTN
;
A
#
# COMPACT_ATOMS: atom_id res chain seq x y z
N MET A 1 46.57 -35.22 -19.58
CA MET A 1 46.08 -34.53 -18.38
C MET A 1 44.89 -33.68 -18.82
N LEU A 2 43.68 -34.11 -18.48
CA LEU A 2 42.42 -33.48 -18.90
C LEU A 2 42.29 -32.11 -18.24
N SER A 3 42.08 -31.04 -19.05
CA SER A 3 41.60 -29.74 -18.59
C SER A 3 40.16 -29.59 -19.07
N TRP A 4 39.27 -29.33 -18.14
CA TRP A 4 37.82 -29.42 -18.22
C TRP A 4 37.28 -28.09 -17.72
N MET A 5 36.48 -27.44 -18.58
CA MET A 5 35.41 -26.48 -18.24
C MET A 5 35.86 -25.13 -17.65
N ALA A 6 35.24 -23.99 -17.94
CA ALA A 6 33.93 -23.73 -18.51
C ALA A 6 33.95 -22.40 -19.27
N ASP A 7 33.23 -22.37 -20.40
CA ASP A 7 32.61 -21.17 -20.92
C ASP A 7 31.75 -20.54 -19.82
N ILE A 8 32.10 -19.33 -19.39
CA ILE A 8 31.21 -18.48 -18.59
C ILE A 8 30.82 -17.32 -19.49
N PHE A 9 29.59 -17.42 -20.02
CA PHE A 9 28.89 -16.33 -20.67
C PHE A 9 29.01 -15.04 -19.84
N PRO A 10 29.37 -13.89 -20.45
CA PRO A 10 29.01 -12.63 -19.82
C PRO A 10 27.51 -12.45 -20.04
N THR A 11 26.70 -12.83 -19.05
CA THR A 11 25.30 -12.39 -19.01
C THR A 11 25.33 -10.88 -18.77
N THR A 12 25.34 -10.11 -19.85
CA THR A 12 25.04 -8.67 -19.83
C THR A 12 23.56 -8.52 -19.51
N HIS A 13 23.19 -8.75 -18.25
CA HIS A 13 21.97 -8.15 -17.73
C HIS A 13 22.22 -6.65 -17.72
N SER A 14 21.58 -5.95 -18.66
CA SER A 14 21.48 -4.51 -18.57
C SER A 14 20.93 -4.18 -17.19
N PRO A 15 21.47 -3.18 -16.47
CA PRO A 15 20.87 -2.74 -15.22
C PRO A 15 19.39 -2.42 -15.49
N PRO A 16 18.47 -2.75 -14.56
CA PRO A 16 17.08 -2.39 -14.73
C PRO A 16 16.97 -0.88 -15.00
N PRO A 17 16.02 -0.46 -15.84
CA PRO A 17 15.84 0.95 -16.15
C PRO A 17 15.66 1.76 -14.86
N VAL A 18 16.46 2.81 -14.71
CA VAL A 18 16.33 3.75 -13.58
C VAL A 18 15.08 4.59 -13.87
N VAL A 19 13.96 4.27 -13.25
CA VAL A 19 12.76 5.11 -13.29
C VAL A 19 13.08 6.41 -12.56
N THR A 20 12.91 7.55 -13.22
CA THR A 20 13.13 8.87 -12.61
C THR A 20 11.80 9.56 -12.32
N GLN A 21 11.79 10.52 -11.38
CA GLN A 21 10.60 11.31 -11.06
C GLN A 21 9.99 12.01 -12.30
N SER A 22 10.82 12.37 -13.29
CA SER A 22 10.37 12.98 -14.54
C SER A 22 9.60 12.04 -15.47
N ASP A 23 9.73 10.73 -15.29
CA ASP A 23 9.02 9.71 -16.08
C ASP A 23 7.65 9.37 -15.46
N TYR A 24 7.40 9.86 -14.25
CA TYR A 24 6.20 9.56 -13.50
C TYR A 24 5.04 10.48 -13.88
N THR A 25 3.92 9.86 -14.25
CA THR A 25 2.63 10.53 -14.39
C THR A 25 1.72 10.11 -13.24
N PRO A 26 1.23 11.05 -12.41
CA PRO A 26 0.26 10.74 -11.36
C PRO A 26 -0.95 10.00 -11.93
N LEU A 27 -1.32 8.90 -11.27
CA LEU A 27 -2.51 8.12 -11.59
C LEU A 27 -3.57 8.36 -10.53
N THR A 28 -4.80 8.61 -10.93
CA THR A 28 -5.96 8.58 -10.03
C THR A 28 -6.44 7.15 -9.88
N ILE A 29 -6.56 6.69 -8.64
CA ILE A 29 -7.02 5.34 -8.30
C ILE A 29 -8.22 5.40 -7.36
N GLU A 30 -9.11 4.41 -7.46
CA GLU A 30 -10.14 4.15 -6.46
C GLU A 30 -9.62 3.19 -5.39
N CYS A 31 -9.77 3.61 -4.13
CA CYS A 31 -9.28 2.88 -2.97
C CYS A 31 -10.32 2.90 -1.85
N ILE A 32 -10.15 2.03 -0.86
CA ILE A 32 -11.00 2.05 0.35
C ILE A 32 -10.28 2.86 1.42
N GLN A 33 -10.94 3.88 1.95
CA GLN A 33 -10.57 4.51 3.20
C GLN A 33 -11.24 3.75 4.36
N ILE A 34 -10.46 3.43 5.40
CA ILE A 34 -10.92 2.92 6.69
C ILE A 34 -10.69 4.04 7.71
N PRO A 35 -11.70 4.87 8.00
CA PRO A 35 -11.55 6.06 8.82
C PRO A 35 -11.16 5.75 10.26
N ALA A 36 -10.24 6.53 10.81
CA ALA A 36 -9.73 6.32 12.16
C ALA A 36 -10.77 6.54 13.26
N ASP A 37 -11.77 7.39 12.99
CA ASP A 37 -12.86 7.73 13.89
C ASP A 37 -13.89 6.60 14.08
N GLY A 38 -13.72 5.48 13.37
CA GLY A 38 -14.59 4.32 13.46
C GLY A 38 -15.85 4.40 12.60
N SER A 39 -16.00 5.44 11.77
CA SER A 39 -17.04 5.47 10.73
C SER A 39 -16.81 4.38 9.68
N ASP A 40 -17.85 4.06 8.90
CA ASP A 40 -17.81 2.93 7.98
C ASP A 40 -16.78 3.12 6.86
N PRO A 41 -16.05 2.04 6.48
CA PRO A 41 -15.20 2.06 5.30
C PRO A 41 -15.97 2.43 4.03
N HIS A 42 -15.35 3.26 3.19
CA HIS A 42 -15.97 3.77 1.96
C HIS A 42 -14.93 4.01 0.87
N MET A 43 -15.40 4.16 -0.37
CA MET A 43 -14.55 4.43 -1.53
C MET A 43 -14.08 5.88 -1.54
N VAL A 44 -12.81 6.10 -1.84
CA VAL A 44 -12.24 7.43 -2.12
C VAL A 44 -11.31 7.37 -3.32
N ARG A 45 -11.16 8.51 -4.00
CA ARG A 45 -10.24 8.68 -5.13
C ARG A 45 -9.00 9.42 -4.67
N LEU A 46 -7.84 8.85 -4.95
CA LEU A 46 -6.54 9.44 -4.62
C LEU A 46 -5.68 9.54 -5.87
N GLU A 47 -4.91 10.61 -5.97
CA GLU A 47 -3.77 10.65 -6.87
C GLU A 47 -2.62 9.88 -6.24
N THR A 48 -1.83 9.22 -7.08
CA THR A 48 -0.58 8.61 -6.65
C THR A 48 0.53 9.67 -6.68
N THR A 49 1.59 9.45 -5.90
CA THR A 49 2.80 10.27 -5.87
C THR A 49 4.03 9.38 -5.96
N TYR A 50 5.05 9.89 -6.65
CA TYR A 50 6.33 9.21 -6.81
C TYR A 50 7.10 9.17 -5.48
N ILE A 51 7.69 8.01 -5.17
CA ILE A 51 8.55 7.80 -4.01
C ILE A 51 9.90 7.27 -4.48
N ASN A 52 10.97 7.94 -4.07
CA ASN A 52 12.34 7.53 -4.32
C ASN A 52 13.20 7.81 -3.11
N ASP A 53 12.94 7.05 -2.06
CA ASP A 53 13.70 7.08 -0.82
C ASP A 53 13.84 5.65 -0.34
N ASP A 54 15.04 5.09 -0.53
CA ASP A 54 15.41 3.70 -0.23
C ASP A 54 15.29 3.34 1.26
N LYS A 55 15.04 4.33 2.12
CA LYS A 55 14.81 4.12 3.57
C LYS A 55 13.36 3.88 3.91
N LEU A 56 12.44 3.98 2.95
CA LEU A 56 11.01 3.81 3.17
C LEU A 56 10.59 2.40 2.78
N ASP A 57 9.73 1.79 3.60
CA ASP A 57 9.27 0.41 3.42
C ASP A 57 8.56 0.21 2.07
N ASP A 58 8.01 1.26 1.48
CA ASP A 58 7.26 1.25 0.22
C ASP A 58 8.04 1.71 -1.01
N CYS A 59 9.35 1.95 -0.89
CA CYS A 59 10.16 2.45 -2.01
C CYS A 59 10.14 1.55 -3.25
N PHE A 60 9.97 0.24 -3.06
CA PHE A 60 9.88 -0.76 -4.11
C PHE A 60 8.63 -0.59 -5.01
N LEU A 61 7.61 0.14 -4.56
CA LEU A 61 6.42 0.45 -5.36
C LEU A 61 6.66 1.55 -6.41
N PHE A 62 7.71 2.37 -6.25
CA PHE A 62 8.03 3.58 -7.03
C PHE A 62 6.99 4.71 -6.95
N HIS A 63 5.71 4.39 -6.80
CA HIS A 63 4.65 5.36 -6.53
C HIS A 63 3.59 4.75 -5.64
N ILE A 64 2.94 5.60 -4.85
CA ILE A 64 1.95 5.18 -3.84
C ILE A 64 0.80 6.19 -3.77
N PRO A 65 -0.34 5.85 -3.18
CA PRO A 65 -1.44 6.79 -3.01
C PRO A 65 -1.03 7.95 -2.12
N ASP A 66 -1.34 9.17 -2.55
CA ASP A 66 -1.08 10.37 -1.78
C ASP A 66 -2.16 10.59 -0.72
N VAL A 67 -1.87 10.16 0.51
CA VAL A 67 -2.80 10.25 1.64
C VAL A 67 -2.47 11.41 2.58
N ARG A 68 -1.56 12.30 2.19
CA ARG A 68 -1.07 13.40 3.06
C ARG A 68 -2.20 14.28 3.59
N VAL A 69 -3.24 14.51 2.78
CA VAL A 69 -4.41 15.32 3.16
C VAL A 69 -5.27 14.66 4.26
N PHE A 70 -5.16 13.35 4.46
CA PHE A 70 -5.88 12.61 5.51
C PHE A 70 -5.04 12.43 6.76
N TRP A 71 -3.72 12.38 6.61
CA TRP A 71 -2.77 12.26 7.72
C TRP A 71 -2.30 13.62 8.25
N THR A 72 -3.23 14.56 8.31
CA THR A 72 -3.04 15.85 8.97
C THR A 72 -3.40 15.75 10.45
N PHE A 73 -2.66 16.44 11.31
CA PHE A 73 -2.97 16.50 12.74
C PHE A 73 -3.38 17.91 13.14
N HIS A 74 -4.36 18.03 14.04
CA HIS A 74 -4.89 19.33 14.50
C HIS A 74 -3.85 20.29 15.10
N TYR A 75 -2.68 19.78 15.51
CA TYR A 75 -1.59 20.58 16.08
C TYR A 75 -0.29 20.55 15.27
N ALA A 76 -0.28 19.95 14.07
CA ALA A 76 0.86 20.06 13.17
C ALA A 76 0.87 21.49 12.59
N THR A 77 1.63 22.39 13.19
CA THR A 77 1.66 23.81 12.80
C THR A 77 2.66 24.11 11.68
N ASP A 78 3.40 23.09 11.20
CA ASP A 78 4.39 23.26 10.12
C ASP A 78 4.48 22.05 9.19
N ALA A 79 4.91 22.32 7.95
CA ALA A 79 5.06 21.32 6.90
C ALA A 79 6.09 20.22 7.22
N LYS A 80 7.07 20.49 8.11
CA LYS A 80 8.04 19.47 8.54
C LYS A 80 7.36 18.41 9.41
N SER A 81 6.38 18.82 10.20
CA SER A 81 5.61 17.93 11.05
C SER A 81 4.74 16.97 10.22
N GLU A 82 4.09 17.48 9.18
CA GLU A 82 3.27 16.68 8.25
C GLU A 82 4.14 15.70 7.43
N GLU A 83 5.25 16.16 6.87
CA GLU A 83 6.21 15.29 6.17
C GLU A 83 6.75 14.20 7.12
N GLY A 84 7.01 14.55 8.38
CA GLY A 84 7.41 13.58 9.39
C GLY A 84 6.37 12.50 9.64
N ILE A 85 5.06 12.82 9.61
CA ILE A 85 3.98 11.83 9.73
C ILE A 85 3.94 10.95 8.48
N TRP A 86 4.01 11.57 7.29
CA TRP A 86 4.01 10.90 6.01
C TRP A 86 5.14 9.87 5.89
N ARG A 87 6.33 10.19 6.39
CA ARG A 87 7.49 9.28 6.40
C ARG A 87 7.41 8.15 7.43
N LYS A 88 6.42 8.18 8.33
CA LYS A 88 6.12 7.11 9.29
C LYS A 88 5.02 6.17 8.78
N ARG A 89 4.74 6.22 7.48
CA ARG A 89 3.88 5.26 6.82
C ARG A 89 4.57 3.92 6.70
N THR A 90 3.75 2.88 6.74
CA THR A 90 4.16 1.50 6.51
C THR A 90 3.05 0.84 5.69
N LEU A 91 3.36 -0.27 5.05
CA LEU A 91 2.40 -1.02 4.26
C LEU A 91 2.42 -2.52 4.54
N ARG A 92 1.29 -3.17 4.27
CA ARG A 92 1.24 -4.63 4.20
C ARG A 92 0.38 -5.12 3.05
N ARG A 93 0.86 -6.18 2.39
CA ARG A 93 0.13 -6.91 1.36
C ARG A 93 -0.79 -7.95 2.01
N VAL A 94 -2.01 -8.05 1.49
CA VAL A 94 -2.99 -9.09 1.78
C VAL A 94 -3.52 -9.61 0.45
N ASP A 95 -3.42 -10.91 0.24
CA ASP A 95 -3.94 -11.57 -0.96
C ASP A 95 -5.32 -12.18 -0.68
N VAL A 96 -6.24 -11.98 -1.61
CA VAL A 96 -7.61 -12.52 -1.55
C VAL A 96 -7.80 -13.42 -2.76
N ALA A 97 -8.20 -14.67 -2.51
CA ALA A 97 -8.48 -15.66 -3.53
C ALA A 97 -9.79 -16.38 -3.23
N ASP A 98 -10.29 -17.14 -4.21
CA ASP A 98 -11.45 -18.03 -4.08
C ASP A 98 -12.74 -17.35 -3.58
N GLN A 99 -12.91 -16.06 -3.85
CA GLN A 99 -14.19 -15.36 -3.63
C GLN A 99 -15.16 -15.70 -4.75
N HIS A 100 -16.46 -15.77 -4.42
CA HIS A 100 -17.51 -15.99 -5.40
C HIS A 100 -17.63 -14.78 -6.32
N THR A 101 -17.53 -13.57 -5.75
CA THR A 101 -17.40 -12.35 -6.54
C THR A 101 -15.95 -12.21 -7.02
N GLU A 102 -15.69 -12.56 -8.28
CA GLU A 102 -14.33 -12.60 -8.86
C GLU A 102 -13.58 -11.26 -8.75
N ALA A 103 -14.29 -10.14 -8.84
CA ALA A 103 -13.70 -8.80 -8.71
C ALA A 103 -12.97 -8.60 -7.37
N LEU A 104 -13.42 -9.27 -6.30
CA LEU A 104 -12.80 -9.18 -4.96
C LEU A 104 -11.46 -9.91 -4.88
N ASN A 105 -11.16 -10.84 -5.79
CA ASN A 105 -9.87 -11.55 -5.81
C ASN A 105 -8.74 -10.62 -6.25
N GLY A 106 -7.54 -10.84 -5.73
CA GLY A 106 -6.32 -10.12 -6.10
C GLY A 106 -5.45 -9.75 -4.91
N SER A 107 -4.46 -8.91 -5.16
CA SER A 107 -3.47 -8.47 -4.18
C SER A 107 -3.73 -7.04 -3.74
N TYR A 108 -3.76 -6.83 -2.43
CA TYR A 108 -4.13 -5.55 -1.83
C TYR A 108 -3.05 -5.04 -0.91
N TYR A 109 -2.71 -3.76 -1.00
CA TYR A 109 -1.84 -3.08 -0.04
C TYR A 109 -2.64 -2.22 0.91
N PHE A 110 -2.43 -2.44 2.20
CA PHE A 110 -2.90 -1.61 3.29
C PHE A 110 -1.81 -0.60 3.63
N PHE A 111 -2.06 0.67 3.35
CA PHE A 111 -1.23 1.79 3.81
C PHE A 111 -1.73 2.27 5.17
N ARG A 112 -0.83 2.32 6.15
CA ARG A 112 -1.10 2.84 7.49
C ARG A 112 0.01 3.78 7.95
N CYS A 113 -0.29 4.64 8.93
CA CYS A 113 0.73 5.34 9.69
C CYS A 113 0.95 4.65 11.04
N ILE A 114 2.16 4.76 11.60
CA ILE A 114 2.48 4.34 12.98
C ILE A 114 2.81 5.52 13.91
N ASP A 115 2.70 6.75 13.42
CA ASP A 115 3.03 7.95 14.19
C ASP A 115 1.99 8.23 15.28
N GLY A 116 2.45 8.34 16.52
CA GLY A 116 1.61 8.57 17.69
C GLY A 116 0.87 9.92 17.71
N ARG A 117 1.21 10.84 16.80
CA ARG A 117 0.50 12.12 16.65
C ARG A 117 -0.88 11.93 16.03
N LEU A 118 -1.08 10.97 15.13
CA LEU A 118 -2.42 10.69 14.63
C LEU A 118 -3.23 9.89 15.67
N GLN A 119 -4.56 10.00 15.61
CA GLN A 119 -5.41 9.22 16.51
C GLN A 119 -5.29 7.71 16.24
N ARG A 120 -5.63 6.88 17.25
CA ARG A 120 -5.71 5.43 17.05
C ARG A 120 -6.87 5.11 16.11
N ASN A 121 -6.66 4.19 15.17
CA ASN A 121 -7.75 3.74 14.30
C ASN A 121 -8.68 2.78 15.05
N LEU A 122 -9.96 3.15 15.19
CA LEU A 122 -10.93 2.42 16.01
C LEU A 122 -11.39 1.08 15.42
N HIS A 123 -11.11 0.83 14.14
CA HIS A 123 -11.37 -0.47 13.50
C HIS A 123 -10.34 -1.54 13.88
N PHE A 124 -9.11 -1.13 14.23
CA PHE A 124 -8.00 -2.03 14.52
C PHE A 124 -7.69 -2.12 16.01
N ARG A 125 -8.72 -2.33 16.86
CA ARG A 125 -8.60 -2.24 18.33
C ARG A 125 -7.52 -3.14 18.95
N LYS A 126 -7.21 -4.27 18.30
CA LYS A 126 -6.18 -5.22 18.75
C LYS A 126 -4.76 -4.77 18.40
N ASP A 127 -4.59 -3.92 17.39
CA ASP A 127 -3.31 -3.36 16.98
C ASP A 127 -3.22 -1.87 17.36
N THR A 128 -2.54 -1.61 18.47
CA THR A 128 -2.37 -0.23 18.94
C THR A 128 -1.37 0.59 18.14
N THR A 129 -0.73 0.02 17.10
CA THR A 129 0.22 0.72 16.24
C THR A 129 -0.45 1.40 15.04
N VAL A 130 -1.66 0.99 14.66
CA VAL A 130 -2.38 1.63 13.55
C VAL A 130 -2.86 3.02 13.96
N ARG A 131 -2.41 4.02 13.20
CA ARG A 131 -2.64 5.45 13.47
C ARG A 131 -3.19 6.12 12.21
N GLY A 132 -4.15 7.02 12.42
CA GLY A 132 -4.87 7.68 11.34
C GLY A 132 -5.67 6.73 10.47
N ASP A 133 -6.11 7.24 9.34
CA ASP A 133 -6.89 6.47 8.37
C ASP A 133 -6.01 5.41 7.70
N VAL A 134 -6.61 4.28 7.36
CA VAL A 134 -5.94 3.22 6.59
C VAL A 134 -6.51 3.20 5.19
N PHE A 135 -5.64 3.04 4.20
CA PHE A 135 -6.04 3.01 2.79
C PHE A 135 -5.73 1.66 2.18
N VAL A 136 -6.72 1.04 1.57
CA VAL A 136 -6.58 -0.24 0.87
C VAL A 136 -6.58 0.02 -0.62
N THR A 137 -5.52 -0.41 -1.29
CA THR A 137 -5.38 -0.34 -2.74
C THR A 137 -5.25 -1.72 -3.33
N LYS A 138 -5.56 -1.86 -4.62
CA LYS A 138 -5.37 -3.10 -5.37
C LYS A 138 -4.25 -2.91 -6.39
N VAL A 139 -3.37 -3.89 -6.47
CA VAL A 139 -2.32 -3.96 -7.48
C VAL A 139 -2.60 -5.12 -8.43
N LYS A 140 -2.28 -4.95 -9.70
CA LYS A 140 -2.25 -6.02 -10.67
C LYS A 140 -1.12 -6.99 -10.33
N ASP A 141 -1.22 -8.25 -10.75
CA ASP A 141 -0.25 -9.32 -10.48
C ASP A 141 1.20 -8.84 -10.65
N TRP A 142 1.82 -8.48 -9.52
CA TRP A 142 3.09 -7.79 -9.46
C TRP A 142 4.04 -8.55 -8.53
N ASP A 143 5.23 -8.85 -9.07
CA ASP A 143 6.26 -9.66 -8.43
C ASP A 143 7.20 -8.86 -7.52
N GLY A 144 7.10 -7.53 -7.54
CA GLY A 144 7.59 -6.65 -6.48
C GLY A 144 8.95 -6.00 -6.71
N TRP A 145 9.64 -6.24 -7.83
CA TRP A 145 11.06 -5.85 -7.92
C TRP A 145 11.57 -5.41 -9.29
N SER A 146 10.85 -5.71 -10.37
CA SER A 146 11.33 -5.47 -11.73
C SER A 146 10.74 -4.22 -12.38
N GLU A 147 9.51 -3.84 -11.99
CA GLU A 147 8.74 -2.75 -12.59
C GLU A 147 7.97 -1.97 -11.51
N PRO A 148 7.57 -0.71 -11.77
CA PRO A 148 6.64 0.02 -10.90
C PRO A 148 5.34 -0.74 -10.66
N ALA A 149 4.72 -0.53 -9.49
CA ALA A 149 3.47 -1.20 -9.16
C ALA A 149 2.31 -0.68 -10.01
N GLU A 150 1.68 -1.54 -10.80
CA GLU A 150 0.47 -1.19 -11.56
C GLU A 150 -0.76 -1.27 -10.64
N TYR A 151 -1.35 -0.12 -10.33
CA TYR A 151 -2.60 -0.05 -9.55
C TYR A 151 -3.81 -0.29 -10.44
N ILE A 152 -4.79 -0.99 -9.87
CA ILE A 152 -6.14 -1.13 -10.44
C ILE A 152 -7.16 -0.67 -9.40
N ASP A 153 -8.30 -0.19 -9.88
CA ASP A 153 -9.36 0.30 -9.01
C ASP A 153 -9.87 -0.81 -8.08
N VAL A 154 -10.03 -0.45 -6.81
CA VAL A 154 -10.62 -1.35 -5.82
C VAL A 154 -12.12 -1.51 -6.14
N PRO A 155 -12.66 -2.74 -6.20
CA PRO A 155 -14.07 -2.95 -6.51
C PRO A 155 -15.00 -2.34 -5.46
N THR A 156 -16.08 -1.68 -5.90
CA THR A 156 -17.06 -1.05 -5.00
C THR A 156 -17.82 -2.08 -4.16
N GLU A 157 -17.83 -3.35 -4.59
CA GLU A 157 -18.49 -4.46 -3.91
C GLU A 157 -18.01 -4.64 -2.47
N PHE A 158 -16.77 -4.25 -2.16
CA PHE A 158 -16.23 -4.27 -0.79
C PHE A 158 -17.08 -3.47 0.20
N VAL A 159 -17.69 -2.37 -0.25
CA VAL A 159 -18.48 -1.48 0.61
C VAL A 159 -19.97 -1.52 0.28
N GLU A 160 -20.36 -2.06 -0.88
CA GLU A 160 -21.76 -2.14 -1.31
C GLU A 160 -22.42 -3.48 -0.97
N THR A 161 -21.67 -4.59 -1.03
CA THR A 161 -22.22 -5.93 -0.89
C THR A 161 -21.96 -6.55 0.48
N ARG A 162 -22.78 -7.55 0.86
CA ARG A 162 -22.55 -8.32 2.09
C ARG A 162 -21.27 -9.16 2.01
N GLU A 163 -21.01 -9.80 0.87
CA GLU A 163 -19.81 -10.60 0.64
C GLU A 163 -18.57 -9.72 0.77
N GLY A 164 -18.52 -8.61 0.03
CA GLY A 164 -17.40 -7.68 0.08
C GLY A 164 -17.13 -7.12 1.48
N LYS A 165 -18.17 -6.75 2.24
CA LYS A 165 -17.98 -6.30 3.65
C LYS A 165 -17.40 -7.39 4.55
N ILE A 166 -17.78 -8.65 4.33
CA ILE A 166 -17.21 -9.80 5.07
C ILE A 166 -15.74 -10.00 4.66
N THR A 167 -15.44 -9.92 3.36
CA THR A 167 -14.09 -10.08 2.82
C THR A 167 -13.17 -8.97 3.31
N LEU A 168 -13.60 -7.69 3.29
CA LEU A 168 -12.84 -6.57 3.84
C LEU A 168 -12.50 -6.80 5.31
N ARG A 169 -13.47 -7.24 6.12
CA ARG A 169 -13.24 -7.55 7.54
C ARG A 169 -12.19 -8.64 7.73
N ARG A 170 -12.24 -9.71 6.92
CA ARG A 170 -11.21 -10.78 6.93
C ARG A 170 -9.84 -10.25 6.54
N MET A 171 -9.76 -9.36 5.55
CA MET A 171 -8.51 -8.72 5.16
C MET A 171 -7.95 -7.85 6.31
N MET A 172 -8.81 -7.10 7.02
CA MET A 172 -8.40 -6.31 8.18
C MET A 172 -7.85 -7.19 9.32
N ASP A 173 -8.47 -8.34 9.58
CA ASP A 173 -7.97 -9.31 10.57
C ASP A 173 -6.62 -9.91 10.15
N ALA A 174 -6.47 -10.27 8.86
CA ALA A 174 -5.21 -10.78 8.30
C ALA A 174 -4.09 -9.73 8.36
N PHE A 175 -4.40 -8.48 8.03
CA PHE A 175 -3.50 -7.34 8.15
C PHE A 175 -2.97 -7.17 9.58
N VAL A 176 -3.85 -7.21 10.59
CA VAL A 176 -3.44 -7.12 12.00
C VAL A 176 -2.53 -8.29 12.37
N SER A 177 -2.91 -9.51 11.99
CA SER A 177 -2.11 -10.71 12.30
C SER A 177 -0.69 -10.64 11.71
N ALA A 178 -0.54 -10.03 10.54
CA ALA A 178 0.75 -9.88 9.86
C ALA A 178 1.62 -8.74 10.44
N CYS A 179 1.05 -7.90 11.32
CA CYS A 179 1.72 -6.76 11.93
C CYS A 179 2.18 -7.01 13.37
N THR A 180 1.67 -8.05 14.01
CA THR A 180 2.00 -8.45 15.39
C THR A 180 3.09 -9.53 15.50
N ASN A 181 3.59 -10.04 14.36
CA ASN A 181 4.67 -11.01 14.25
C ASN A 181 5.95 -10.34 13.77
#